data_AF-A0A0F6MR94-F1
#
_entry.id   AF-A0A0F6MR94-F1
#
_cell.length_a   1.000
_cell.length_b   1.000
_cell.length_c   1.000
_cell.angle_alpha   90.00
_cell.angle_beta   90.00
_cell.angle_gamma   90.00
#
_symmetry.space_group_name_H-M   'P 1'
#
loop_
_entity.id
_entity.type
_entity.pdbx_description
1 polymer ?
#
loop_
_entity_poly.entity_id
_entity_poly.type
_entity_poly.pdbx_seq_one_letter_code
_entity_poly.pdbx_strand_id
1 'polypeptide(L)'
;MNTIVTMTLDDLKKTPLTEEEKQTIRKAKSIPTDDCPKQSKEELAKFRPWYEVHQKSETSIKIDADVLEWFKAQGKGYKTKINSVLRSYAFG
;
A
#
# COMPACT_ATOMS: atom_id res chain seq x y z
N MET A 1 21.70 13.62 -9.90
CA MET A 1 21.87 12.27 -10.49
C MET A 1 20.65 11.46 -10.07
N ASN A 2 19.90 10.91 -11.03
CA ASN A 2 18.62 10.25 -10.76
C ASN A 2 18.88 8.75 -10.49
N THR A 3 18.89 8.34 -9.21
CA THR A 3 19.29 6.98 -8.78
C THR A 3 18.13 5.99 -8.73
N ILE A 4 16.97 6.33 -9.29
CA ILE A 4 15.81 5.43 -9.30
C ILE A 4 15.86 4.60 -10.58
N VAL A 5 16.30 3.36 -10.45
CA VAL A 5 16.29 2.37 -11.54
C VAL A 5 14.98 1.58 -11.45
N THR A 6 14.10 1.75 -12.44
CA THR A 6 12.88 0.95 -12.55
C THR A 6 13.23 -0.39 -13.22
N MET A 7 13.10 -1.50 -12.49
CA MET A 7 13.33 -2.85 -13.02
C MET A 7 12.01 -3.62 -13.15
N THR A 8 11.94 -4.52 -14.14
CA THR A 8 10.79 -5.42 -14.29
C THR A 8 10.97 -6.69 -13.46
N LEU A 9 9.88 -7.44 -13.22
CA LEU A 9 9.93 -8.70 -12.47
C LEU A 9 10.84 -9.75 -13.13
N ASP A 10 10.96 -9.73 -14.46
CA ASP A 10 11.83 -10.64 -15.21
C ASP A 10 13.31 -10.29 -15.07
N ASP A 11 13.64 -9.01 -14.84
CA ASP A 11 15.02 -8.59 -14.59
C ASP A 11 15.48 -9.03 -13.21
N LEU A 12 14.62 -8.91 -12.19
CA LEU A 12 14.92 -9.34 -10.82
C LEU A 12 15.12 -10.86 -10.68
N LYS A 13 14.43 -11.65 -11.50
CA LYS A 13 14.59 -13.12 -11.52
C LYS A 13 15.96 -13.56 -12.06
N LYS A 14 16.58 -12.75 -12.93
CA LYS A 14 17.88 -13.06 -13.55
C LYS A 14 19.06 -12.79 -12.63
N THR A 15 18.87 -11.98 -11.60
CA THR A 15 19.87 -11.67 -10.57
C THR A 15 19.40 -12.19 -9.20
N PRO A 16 19.46 -13.51 -8.97
CA PRO A 16 19.14 -14.05 -7.65
C PRO A 16 20.18 -13.56 -6.64
N LEU A 17 19.74 -13.25 -5.42
CA LEU A 17 20.67 -12.93 -4.33
C LEU A 17 21.65 -14.09 -4.10
N THR A 18 22.91 -13.74 -4.00
CA THR A 18 24.00 -14.64 -3.65
C THR A 18 23.83 -15.08 -2.19
N GLU A 19 24.27 -16.30 -1.84
CA GLU A 19 24.12 -16.81 -0.46
C GLU A 19 24.81 -15.92 0.59
N GLU A 20 25.89 -15.24 0.21
CA GLU A 20 26.62 -14.28 1.05
C GLU A 20 25.80 -13.00 1.33
N GLU A 21 25.05 -12.52 0.34
CA GLU A 21 24.15 -11.37 0.48
C GLU A 21 22.98 -11.72 1.40
N LYS A 22 22.42 -12.93 1.25
CA LYS A 22 21.37 -13.44 2.15
C LYS A 22 21.84 -13.53 3.59
N GLN A 23 23.09 -13.95 3.82
CA GLN A 23 23.65 -14.00 5.17
C GLN A 23 23.88 -12.61 5.76
N THR A 24 24.29 -11.64 4.94
CA THR A 24 24.46 -10.26 5.37
C THR A 24 23.13 -9.64 5.81
N ILE A 25 22.06 -9.87 5.04
CA ILE A 25 20.70 -9.42 5.38
C ILE A 25 20.20 -10.07 6.67
N ARG A 26 20.46 -11.38 6.87
CA ARG A 26 20.06 -12.09 8.10
C ARG A 26 20.83 -11.64 9.34
N LYS A 27 22.09 -11.24 9.20
CA LYS A 27 22.95 -10.78 10.30
C LYS A 27 22.77 -9.30 10.62
N ALA A 28 22.16 -8.52 9.73
CA ALA A 28 21.89 -7.11 9.95
C ALA A 28 20.99 -6.94 11.20
N LYS A 29 21.54 -6.31 12.24
CA LYS A 29 20.80 -5.98 13.45
C LYS A 29 20.22 -4.58 13.31
N SER A 30 18.95 -4.42 13.64
CA SER A 30 18.29 -3.12 13.72
C SER A 30 18.91 -2.34 14.87
N ILE A 31 19.74 -1.36 14.54
CA ILE A 31 20.30 -0.42 15.53
C ILE A 31 19.23 0.67 15.70
N PRO A 32 18.65 0.85 16.90
CA PRO A 32 17.70 1.93 17.12
C PRO A 32 18.42 3.28 16.99
N THR A 33 17.96 4.08 16.05
CA THR A 33 18.43 5.45 15.80
C THR A 33 17.44 6.45 16.39
N ASP A 34 17.87 7.69 16.62
CA ASP A 34 17.02 8.77 17.15
C ASP A 34 15.74 8.99 16.30
N ASP A 35 15.87 8.83 14.99
CA ASP A 35 14.78 8.90 14.00
C ASP A 35 13.85 7.66 14.00
N CYS A 36 14.28 6.54 14.61
CA CYS A 36 13.53 5.28 14.66
C CYS A 36 13.59 4.66 16.07
N PRO A 37 12.88 5.27 17.05
CA PRO A 37 12.82 4.75 18.41
C PRO A 37 12.23 3.34 18.45
N LYS A 38 12.65 2.53 19.42
CA LYS A 38 12.03 1.21 19.66
C LYS A 38 10.60 1.40 20.15
N GLN A 39 9.62 1.04 19.35
CA GLN A 39 8.23 1.01 19.80
C GLN A 39 8.05 0.05 20.97
N SER A 40 7.24 0.46 21.94
CA SER A 40 6.80 -0.41 23.03
C SER A 40 5.89 -1.53 22.51
N LYS A 41 5.84 -2.66 23.21
CA LYS A 41 4.94 -3.79 22.86
C LYS A 41 3.47 -3.35 22.81
N GLU A 42 3.09 -2.38 23.64
CA GLU A 42 1.73 -1.85 23.75
C GLU A 42 1.35 -0.97 22.55
N GLU A 43 2.29 -0.17 22.03
CA GLU A 43 2.07 0.57 20.80
C GLU A 43 1.98 -0.35 19.60
N LEU A 44 2.85 -1.36 19.55
CA LEU A 44 2.88 -2.34 18.46
C LEU A 44 1.58 -3.15 18.38
N ALA A 45 0.95 -3.45 19.53
CA ALA A 45 -0.35 -4.11 19.61
C ALA A 45 -1.52 -3.27 19.07
N LYS A 46 -1.38 -1.95 18.98
CA LYS A 46 -2.41 -1.06 18.40
C LYS A 46 -2.36 -1.03 16.87
N PHE A 47 -1.28 -1.48 16.26
CA PHE A 47 -1.18 -1.54 14.80
C PHE A 47 -2.10 -2.63 14.27
N ARG A 48 -3.25 -2.20 13.76
CA ARG A 48 -4.14 -3.05 13.00
C ARG A 48 -3.83 -2.87 11.52
N PRO A 49 -3.71 -3.96 10.75
CA PRO A 49 -3.59 -3.87 9.32
C PRO A 49 -4.72 -3.05 8.71
N TRP A 50 -4.37 -2.18 7.76
CA TRP A 50 -5.31 -1.26 7.13
C TRP A 50 -6.55 -1.95 6.54
N TYR A 51 -6.39 -3.17 6.04
CA TYR A 51 -7.46 -4.00 5.47
C TYR A 51 -8.40 -4.59 6.52
N GLU A 52 -7.98 -4.76 7.78
CA GLU A 52 -8.88 -5.21 8.86
C GLU A 52 -9.80 -4.08 9.33
N VAL A 53 -9.30 -2.85 9.30
CA VAL A 53 -10.08 -1.65 9.65
C VAL A 53 -11.03 -1.25 8.51
N HIS A 54 -10.66 -1.56 7.27
CA HIS A 54 -11.41 -1.16 6.07
C HIS A 54 -11.92 -2.36 5.29
N GLN A 55 -12.75 -3.17 5.93
CA GLN A 55 -13.48 -4.23 5.24
C GLN A 55 -14.37 -3.62 4.16
N LYS A 56 -14.21 -4.09 2.93
CA LYS A 56 -15.05 -3.70 1.80
C LYS A 56 -16.10 -4.79 1.61
N SER A 57 -17.37 -4.44 1.75
CA SER A 57 -18.46 -5.30 1.32
C SER A 57 -18.65 -5.15 -0.20
N GLU A 58 -18.86 -6.27 -0.89
CA GLU A 58 -19.32 -6.23 -2.27
C GLU A 58 -20.82 -5.93 -2.27
N THR A 59 -21.22 -4.85 -2.93
CA THR A 59 -22.63 -4.47 -3.07
C THR A 59 -22.84 -3.86 -4.43
N SER A 60 -23.87 -4.30 -5.14
CA SER A 60 -24.24 -3.76 -6.44
C SER A 60 -25.22 -2.60 -6.27
N ILE A 61 -24.75 -1.37 -6.44
CA ILE A 61 -25.58 -0.16 -6.44
C ILE A 61 -25.78 0.34 -7.88
N LYS A 62 -26.97 0.87 -8.18
CA LYS A 62 -27.22 1.54 -9.46
C LYS A 62 -26.70 2.97 -9.36
N ILE A 63 -25.86 3.36 -10.32
CA ILE A 63 -25.31 4.71 -10.46
C ILE A 63 -25.79 5.24 -11.81
N ASP A 64 -26.07 6.54 -11.90
CA ASP A 64 -26.42 7.17 -13.17
C ASP A 64 -25.26 7.04 -14.19
N ALA A 65 -25.62 7.01 -15.47
CA ALA A 65 -24.68 6.78 -16.55
C ALA A 65 -23.69 7.94 -16.70
N ASP A 66 -24.16 9.18 -16.57
CA ASP A 66 -23.34 10.39 -16.67
C ASP A 66 -22.28 10.45 -15.56
N VAL A 67 -22.69 10.12 -14.32
CA VAL A 67 -21.80 10.07 -13.16
C VAL A 67 -20.74 8.98 -13.36
N LEU A 68 -21.14 7.80 -13.83
CA LEU A 68 -20.21 6.71 -14.08
C LEU A 68 -19.19 7.06 -15.18
N GLU A 69 -19.64 7.71 -16.26
CA GLU A 69 -18.75 8.17 -17.35
C GLU A 69 -17.77 9.23 -16.85
N TRP A 70 -18.23 10.19 -16.05
CA TRP A 70 -17.37 11.19 -15.45
C TRP A 70 -16.25 10.57 -14.61
N PHE A 71 -16.59 9.59 -13.75
CA PHE A 71 -15.58 8.88 -12.94
C PHE A 71 -14.64 8.03 -13.80
N LYS A 72 -15.14 7.37 -14.85
CA LYS A 72 -14.31 6.57 -15.78
C LYS A 72 -13.32 7.44 -16.56
N ALA A 73 -13.71 8.66 -16.94
CA ALA A 73 -12.83 9.62 -17.63
C ALA A 73 -11.59 9.99 -16.79
N GLN A 74 -11.66 9.82 -15.46
CA GLN A 74 -10.55 10.13 -14.55
C GLN A 74 -9.48 9.02 -14.48
N GLY A 75 -9.60 7.98 -15.31
CA GLY A 75 -8.61 6.92 -15.48
C GLY A 75 -8.72 5.75 -14.50
N LYS A 76 -7.62 4.99 -14.40
CA LYS A 76 -7.52 3.79 -13.56
C LYS A 76 -7.79 4.14 -12.09
N GLY A 77 -8.68 3.39 -11.45
CA GLY A 77 -9.04 3.61 -10.03
C GLY A 77 -10.33 4.40 -9.80
N TYR A 78 -11.16 4.61 -10.84
CA TYR A 78 -12.46 5.29 -10.70
C TYR A 78 -13.34 4.73 -9.57
N LYS A 79 -13.36 3.39 -9.38
CA LYS A 79 -14.08 2.75 -8.26
C LYS A 79 -13.58 3.21 -6.88
N THR A 80 -12.28 3.41 -6.72
CA THR A 80 -11.68 3.90 -5.47
C THR A 80 -12.06 5.36 -5.22
N LYS A 81 -12.12 6.19 -6.28
CA LYS A 81 -12.57 7.58 -6.19
C LYS A 81 -14.04 7.68 -5.80
N ILE A 82 -14.90 6.84 -6.38
CA ILE A 82 -16.32 6.74 -5.97
C ILE A 82 -16.42 6.43 -4.48
N ASN A 83 -15.69 5.42 -4.00
CA ASN A 83 -15.68 5.07 -2.58
C ASN A 83 -15.14 6.20 -1.68
N SER A 84 -14.16 6.98 -2.16
CA SER A 84 -13.66 8.15 -1.42
C SER A 84 -14.74 9.21 -1.25
N VAL A 85 -15.48 9.54 -2.31
CA VAL A 85 -16.56 10.54 -2.26
C VAL A 85 -17.67 10.08 -1.32
N LEU A 86 -18.08 8.81 -1.41
CA LEU A 86 -19.09 8.23 -0.53
C LEU A 86 -18.65 8.32 0.94
N ARG A 87 -17.38 8.06 1.25
CA ARG A 87 -16.84 8.20 2.61
C ARG A 87 -16.81 9.64 3.09
N SER A 88 -16.37 10.57 2.24
CA SER A 88 -16.39 12.00 2.58
C SER A 88 -17.79 12.53 2.80
N TYR A 89 -18.81 12.00 2.12
CA TYR A 89 -20.20 12.39 2.36
C TYR A 89 -20.80 11.73 3.61
N ALA A 90 -20.51 10.45 3.86
CA ALA A 90 -21.09 9.69 4.97
C ALA A 90 -20.42 9.93 6.33
N PHE A 91 -19.12 10.24 6.34
CA PHE A 91 -18.31 10.38 7.56
C PHE A 91 -17.52 11.71 7.64
N GLY A 92 -17.70 12.59 6.65
CA GLY A 92 -17.07 13.92 6.63
C GLY A 92 -17.93 14.99 7.28
#